data_AF-A0A0D0GET1-F1
#
_entry.id   AF-A0A0D0GET1-F1
#
_cell.length_a   1.000
_cell.length_b   1.000
_cell.length_c   1.000
_cell.angle_alpha   90.00
_cell.angle_beta   90.00
_cell.angle_gamma   90.00
#
_symmetry.space_group_name_H-M   'P 1'
#
loop_
_entity.id
_entity.type
_entity.pdbx_description
1 polymer ?
#
loop_
_entity_poly.entity_id
_entity_poly.type
_entity_poly.pdbx_seq_one_letter_code
_entity_poly.pdbx_strand_id
1 'polypeptide(L)'
;MILNDETTWPDRVIAFLEKRGQPLLDYELMMTGKDISFNGLLYDSVHRELTDLLLPYKIENAFHCTRLTDDEINFIQKQGMQLPNLDTLNSRIDKLVQTGLLSKAISENLKFKNEANEQYRKDILHFVFQSPHLEGEGGIARFFTSWGGEALYNAHEEDPVTGPVLAGIGRPCIIQARIPIANMGRAYFNTKIARIYFKNRGLRTEEPTSHEDHTKQPIPPDDVIAIFQFPEKRFLELSGCQTWRDTFLNIH
;
A
#
# COMPACT_ATOMS: atom_id res chain seq x y z
N MET A 1 6.02 -13.75 -5.24
CA MET A 1 5.95 -13.17 -6.60
C MET A 1 5.87 -11.66 -6.52
N ILE A 2 6.33 -10.95 -7.55
CA ILE A 2 6.31 -9.48 -7.64
C ILE A 2 5.37 -9.08 -8.77
N LEU A 3 4.41 -8.19 -8.50
CA LEU A 3 3.35 -7.83 -9.47
C LEU A 3 3.92 -7.37 -10.82
N ASN A 4 4.89 -6.46 -10.82
CA ASN A 4 5.43 -5.86 -12.05
C ASN A 4 6.65 -6.60 -12.62
N ASP A 5 6.95 -7.81 -12.14
CA ASP A 5 8.07 -8.62 -12.64
C ASP A 5 7.59 -10.05 -12.95
N GLU A 6 7.20 -10.26 -14.22
CA GLU A 6 6.71 -11.55 -14.72
C GLU A 6 7.71 -12.70 -14.50
N THR A 7 9.01 -12.40 -14.44
CA THR A 7 10.04 -13.43 -14.23
C THR A 7 9.99 -14.07 -12.84
N THR A 8 9.29 -13.42 -11.90
CA THR A 8 9.10 -13.90 -10.53
C THR A 8 7.77 -14.62 -10.33
N TRP A 9 6.96 -14.74 -11.39
CA TRP A 9 5.64 -15.34 -11.29
C TRP A 9 5.73 -16.87 -11.30
N PRO A 10 4.83 -17.57 -10.59
CA PRO A 10 4.81 -19.03 -10.60
C PRO A 10 4.52 -19.56 -12.02
N ASP A 11 5.25 -20.59 -12.45
CA ASP A 11 5.07 -21.23 -13.78
C ASP A 11 3.61 -21.61 -14.06
N ARG A 12 2.87 -22.03 -13.02
CA ARG A 12 1.45 -22.38 -13.13
C ARG A 12 0.58 -21.19 -13.55
N VAL A 13 0.91 -19.97 -13.11
CA VAL A 13 0.19 -18.75 -13.50
C VAL A 13 0.46 -18.43 -14.97
N ILE A 14 1.73 -18.51 -15.38
CA ILE A 14 2.13 -18.30 -16.79
C ILE A 14 1.45 -19.32 -17.70
N ALA A 15 1.57 -20.61 -17.39
CA ALA A 15 0.95 -21.69 -18.16
C ALA A 15 -0.58 -21.55 -18.23
N PHE A 16 -1.22 -21.05 -17.17
CA PHE A 16 -2.66 -20.76 -17.18
C PHE A 16 -2.99 -19.65 -18.17
N LEU A 17 -2.28 -18.52 -18.12
CA LEU A 17 -2.52 -17.37 -19.00
C LEU A 17 -2.22 -17.70 -20.48
N GLU A 18 -1.19 -18.50 -20.75
CA GLU A 18 -0.89 -19.03 -22.09
C GLU A 18 -2.02 -19.90 -22.64
N LYS A 19 -2.50 -20.85 -21.84
CA LYS A 19 -3.45 -21.86 -22.30
C LYS A 19 -4.90 -21.38 -22.29
N ARG A 20 -5.26 -20.52 -21.33
CA ARG A 20 -6.65 -20.15 -21.03
C ARG A 20 -6.91 -18.65 -21.01
N GLY A 21 -5.89 -17.81 -21.19
CA GLY A 21 -6.02 -16.36 -21.05
C GLY A 21 -6.77 -15.65 -22.18
N GLN A 22 -7.04 -16.30 -23.32
CA GLN A 22 -7.68 -15.65 -24.47
C GLN A 22 -8.95 -14.85 -24.14
N PRO A 23 -9.91 -15.35 -23.32
CA PRO A 23 -11.11 -14.57 -22.98
C PRO A 23 -10.81 -13.29 -22.18
N LEU A 24 -9.72 -13.28 -21.38
CA LEU A 24 -9.26 -12.09 -20.67
C LEU A 24 -8.65 -11.07 -21.63
N LEU A 25 -7.91 -11.54 -22.65
CA LEU A 25 -7.39 -10.68 -23.72
C LEU A 25 -8.50 -10.11 -24.58
N ASP A 26 -9.50 -10.92 -24.94
CA ASP A 26 -10.66 -10.49 -25.74
C ASP A 26 -11.41 -9.35 -25.04
N TYR A 27 -11.57 -9.44 -23.71
CA TYR A 27 -12.12 -8.36 -22.91
C TYR A 27 -11.28 -7.08 -23.01
N GLU A 28 -9.96 -7.15 -22.79
CA GLU A 28 -9.07 -5.99 -22.89
C GLU A 28 -9.12 -5.36 -24.30
N LEU A 29 -9.15 -6.17 -25.36
CA LEU A 29 -9.23 -5.70 -26.74
C LEU A 29 -10.60 -5.05 -27.05
N MET A 30 -11.70 -5.64 -26.57
CA MET A 30 -13.03 -5.05 -26.68
C MET A 30 -13.08 -3.68 -25.98
N MET A 31 -12.47 -3.53 -24.81
CA MET A 31 -12.40 -2.25 -24.09
C MET A 31 -11.61 -1.18 -24.86
N THR A 32 -10.70 -1.57 -25.76
CA THR A 32 -10.03 -0.63 -26.69
C THR A 32 -10.86 -0.25 -27.91
N GLY A 33 -12.12 -0.69 -28.00
CA GLY A 33 -13.03 -0.43 -29.12
C GLY A 33 -12.82 -1.34 -30.32
N LYS A 34 -12.05 -2.43 -30.19
CA LYS A 34 -11.94 -3.43 -31.26
C LYS A 34 -13.21 -4.26 -31.36
N ASP A 35 -13.63 -4.55 -32.59
CA ASP A 35 -14.74 -5.46 -32.86
C ASP A 35 -14.29 -6.91 -32.62
N ILE A 36 -14.59 -7.41 -31.41
CA ILE A 36 -14.25 -8.74 -30.93
C ILE A 36 -15.53 -9.42 -30.45
N SER A 37 -15.72 -10.69 -30.83
CA SER A 37 -16.79 -11.51 -30.28
C SER A 37 -16.48 -11.85 -28.81
N PHE A 38 -17.06 -11.09 -27.89
CA PHE A 38 -16.87 -11.29 -26.45
C PHE A 38 -17.88 -12.28 -25.87
N ASN A 39 -17.38 -13.29 -25.15
CA ASN A 39 -18.20 -14.23 -24.39
C ASN A 39 -18.04 -13.98 -22.89
N GLY A 40 -18.99 -13.24 -22.31
CA GLY A 40 -18.98 -12.89 -20.88
C GLY A 40 -18.97 -14.09 -19.93
N LEU A 41 -19.69 -15.17 -20.25
CA LEU A 41 -19.71 -16.37 -19.40
C LEU A 41 -18.35 -17.07 -19.36
N LEU A 42 -17.66 -17.12 -20.51
CA LEU A 42 -16.33 -17.70 -20.59
C LEU A 42 -15.29 -16.81 -19.90
N TYR A 43 -15.39 -15.48 -20.08
CA TYR A 43 -14.58 -14.51 -19.34
C TYR A 43 -14.73 -14.70 -17.84
N ASP A 44 -15.95 -14.72 -17.31
CA ASP A 44 -16.24 -14.89 -15.89
C ASP A 44 -15.69 -16.21 -15.35
N SER A 45 -15.78 -17.28 -16.13
CA SER A 45 -15.20 -18.58 -15.75
C SER A 45 -13.68 -18.52 -15.63
N VAL A 46 -12.99 -17.99 -16.65
CA VAL A 46 -11.53 -17.89 -16.65
C VAL A 46 -11.04 -16.91 -15.58
N HIS A 47 -11.78 -15.82 -15.35
CA HIS A 47 -11.47 -14.82 -14.32
C HIS A 47 -11.52 -15.43 -12.92
N ARG A 48 -12.56 -16.22 -12.61
CA ARG A 48 -12.65 -16.98 -11.34
C ARG A 48 -11.53 -18.00 -11.20
N GLU A 49 -11.27 -18.79 -12.23
CA GLU A 49 -10.19 -19.79 -12.19
C GLU A 49 -8.81 -19.16 -11.95
N LEU A 50 -8.51 -18.02 -12.58
CA LEU A 50 -7.29 -17.27 -12.32
C LEU A 50 -7.24 -16.75 -10.89
N THR A 51 -8.38 -16.27 -10.37
CA THR A 51 -8.49 -15.84 -8.97
C THR A 51 -8.12 -16.97 -8.02
N ASP A 52 -8.75 -18.14 -8.19
CA ASP A 52 -8.52 -19.31 -7.34
C ASP A 52 -7.08 -19.81 -7.45
N LEU A 53 -6.50 -19.77 -8.65
CA LEU A 53 -5.09 -20.13 -8.89
C LEU A 53 -4.13 -19.20 -8.13
N LEU A 54 -4.47 -17.92 -7.98
CA LEU A 54 -3.62 -16.92 -7.33
C LEU A 54 -3.68 -16.97 -5.81
N LEU A 55 -4.79 -17.42 -5.20
CA LEU A 55 -4.99 -17.43 -3.75
C LEU A 55 -3.83 -18.02 -2.91
N PRO A 56 -3.13 -19.09 -3.33
CA PRO A 56 -2.05 -19.68 -2.54
C PRO A 56 -0.76 -18.85 -2.49
N TYR A 57 -0.60 -17.82 -3.32
CA TYR A 57 0.64 -17.07 -3.43
C TYR A 57 0.63 -15.77 -2.59
N LYS A 58 1.84 -15.25 -2.33
CA LYS A 58 2.05 -13.94 -1.71
C LYS A 58 2.69 -12.96 -2.69
N ILE A 59 2.30 -11.69 -2.61
CA ILE A 59 2.98 -10.59 -3.27
C ILE A 59 4.06 -10.04 -2.35
N GLU A 60 5.29 -9.92 -2.84
CA GLU A 60 6.47 -9.59 -2.02
C GLU A 60 6.85 -8.11 -2.01
N ASN A 61 6.28 -7.31 -2.92
CA ASN A 61 6.56 -5.88 -3.02
C ASN A 61 5.29 -5.07 -2.70
N ALA A 62 4.65 -5.38 -1.57
CA ALA A 62 3.61 -4.51 -1.03
C ALA A 62 4.27 -3.44 -0.16
N PHE A 63 4.04 -2.17 -0.50
CA PHE A 63 4.64 -1.05 0.21
C PHE A 63 3.60 -0.25 0.99
N HIS A 64 3.91 0.03 2.25
CA HIS A 64 3.12 0.90 3.12
C HIS A 64 3.95 2.13 3.50
N CYS A 65 3.49 3.29 3.05
CA CYS A 65 4.12 4.59 3.30
C CYS A 65 3.59 5.17 4.62
N THR A 66 4.48 5.60 5.51
CA THR A 66 4.08 6.13 6.82
C THR A 66 5.22 6.91 7.50
N ARG A 67 4.95 7.44 8.69
CA ARG A 67 5.93 8.05 9.59
C ARG A 67 5.99 7.24 10.88
N LEU A 68 7.19 6.85 11.29
CA LEU A 68 7.40 5.99 12.45
C LEU A 68 8.50 6.54 13.36
N THR A 69 8.33 6.36 14.66
CA THR A 69 9.39 6.50 15.66
C THR A 69 10.26 5.23 15.70
N ASP A 70 11.45 5.33 16.28
CA ASP A 70 12.36 4.17 16.44
C ASP A 70 11.69 3.04 17.25
N ASP A 71 10.89 3.38 18.26
CA ASP A 71 10.12 2.42 19.05
C ASP A 71 9.09 1.68 18.18
N GLU A 72 8.41 2.37 17.26
CA GLU A 72 7.43 1.77 16.35
C GLU A 72 8.10 0.89 15.30
N ILE A 73 9.26 1.31 14.77
CA ILE A 73 10.07 0.50 13.85
C ILE A 73 10.48 -0.81 14.54
N ASN A 74 11.04 -0.71 15.74
CA ASN A 74 11.44 -1.86 16.55
C ASN A 74 10.26 -2.78 16.88
N PHE A 75 9.09 -2.21 17.15
CA PHE A 75 7.88 -2.98 17.40
C PHE A 75 7.45 -3.75 16.15
N ILE A 76 7.38 -3.09 14.99
CA ILE A 76 6.97 -3.73 13.74
C ILE A 76 7.93 -4.84 13.33
N GLN A 77 9.24 -4.64 13.51
CA GLN A 77 10.23 -5.69 13.24
C GLN A 77 10.06 -6.92 14.12
N LYS A 78 9.62 -6.74 15.38
CA LYS A 78 9.49 -7.84 16.36
C LYS A 78 8.13 -8.52 16.32
N GLN A 79 7.06 -7.76 16.08
CA GLN A 79 5.68 -8.20 16.26
C GLN A 79 4.87 -8.16 14.95
N GLY A 80 5.44 -7.61 13.88
CA GLY A 80 4.75 -7.37 12.63
C GLY A 80 3.86 -6.12 12.65
N MET A 81 3.02 -5.96 11.64
CA MET A 81 2.10 -4.84 11.51
C MET A 81 0.74 -5.19 12.11
N GLN A 82 0.30 -4.39 13.07
CA GLN A 82 -1.03 -4.49 13.66
C GLN A 82 -2.05 -3.72 12.84
N LEU A 83 -3.31 -4.16 12.92
CA LEU A 83 -4.42 -3.49 12.26
C LEU A 83 -4.71 -2.15 12.94
N PRO A 84 -4.81 -1.04 12.19
CA PRO A 84 -5.05 0.27 12.78
C PRO A 84 -6.50 0.40 13.22
N ASN A 85 -6.69 0.81 14.46
CA ASN A 85 -7.97 1.17 15.05
C ASN A 85 -7.76 2.20 16.17
N LEU A 86 -8.86 2.67 16.75
CA LEU A 86 -8.85 3.67 17.82
C LEU A 86 -7.88 3.31 18.96
N ASP A 87 -7.93 2.07 19.45
CA ASP A 87 -7.14 1.63 20.60
C ASP A 87 -5.65 1.60 20.26
N THR A 88 -5.28 1.08 19.08
CA THR A 88 -3.88 1.07 18.64
C THR A 88 -3.33 2.49 18.46
N LEU A 89 -4.08 3.41 17.85
CA LEU A 89 -3.61 4.78 17.64
C LEU A 89 -3.55 5.56 18.96
N ASN A 90 -4.53 5.38 19.86
CA ASN A 90 -4.47 5.98 21.19
C ASN A 90 -3.28 5.47 22.01
N SER A 91 -2.97 4.17 21.92
CA SER A 91 -1.80 3.57 22.57
C SER A 91 -0.49 4.13 22.04
N ARG A 92 -0.41 4.36 20.72
CA ARG A 92 0.74 5.04 20.09
C ARG A 92 0.88 6.46 20.61
N ILE A 93 -0.22 7.22 20.70
CA ILE A 93 -0.23 8.59 21.27
C ILE A 93 0.24 8.57 22.74
N ASP A 94 -0.26 7.63 23.56
CA ASP A 94 0.15 7.50 24.96
C ASP A 94 1.64 7.20 25.11
N LYS A 95 2.19 6.37 24.21
CA LYS A 95 3.62 6.08 24.20
C LYS A 95 4.45 7.33 23.95
N LEU A 96 4.00 8.23 23.06
CA LEU A 96 4.67 9.51 22.81
C LEU A 96 4.65 10.45 24.01
N VAL A 97 3.56 10.42 24.81
CA VAL A 97 3.50 11.17 26.08
C VAL A 97 4.49 10.60 27.09
N GLN A 98 4.56 9.27 27.20
CA GLN A 98 5.49 8.60 28.13
C GLN A 98 6.96 8.86 27.78
N THR A 99 7.30 8.99 26.50
CA THR A 99 8.66 9.31 26.04
C THR A 99 8.97 10.81 26.06
N GLY A 100 7.99 11.65 26.42
CA GLY A 100 8.15 13.11 26.46
C GLY A 100 8.15 13.78 25.08
N LEU A 101 7.87 13.03 24.00
CA LEU A 101 7.73 13.57 22.64
C LEU A 101 6.42 14.35 22.45
N LEU A 102 5.45 14.13 23.34
CA LEU A 102 4.15 14.78 23.28
C LEU A 102 3.72 15.29 24.66
N SER A 103 3.19 16.50 24.73
CA SER A 103 2.57 16.99 25.96
C SER A 103 1.20 16.36 26.18
N LYS A 104 0.78 16.25 27.44
CA LYS A 104 -0.55 15.72 27.78
C LYS A 104 -1.69 16.49 27.09
N ALA A 105 -1.61 17.83 27.09
CA ALA A 105 -2.63 18.66 26.46
C ALA A 105 -2.76 18.42 24.95
N ILE A 106 -1.64 18.27 24.23
CA ILE A 106 -1.67 17.95 22.80
C ILE A 106 -2.22 16.53 22.60
N SER A 107 -1.82 15.56 23.44
CA SER A 107 -2.30 14.19 23.35
C SER A 107 -3.82 14.08 23.49
N GLU A 108 -4.42 14.86 24.38
CA GLU A 108 -5.88 14.89 24.59
C GLU A 108 -6.59 15.44 23.34
N ASN A 109 -6.04 16.49 22.71
CA ASN A 109 -6.58 17.04 21.47
C ASN A 109 -6.48 16.04 20.30
N LEU A 110 -5.33 15.37 20.14
CA LEU A 110 -5.13 14.35 19.10
C LEU A 110 -6.12 13.18 19.27
N LYS A 111 -6.31 12.70 20.50
CA LYS A 111 -7.25 11.62 20.79
C LYS A 111 -8.70 12.03 20.56
N PHE A 112 -9.05 13.28 20.85
CA PHE A 112 -10.41 13.79 20.68
C PHE A 112 -10.84 13.80 19.20
N LYS A 113 -9.92 14.11 18.27
CA LYS A 113 -10.20 14.12 16.82
C LYS A 113 -9.71 12.85 16.08
N ASN A 114 -9.45 11.77 16.81
CA ASN A 114 -8.96 10.53 16.22
C ASN A 114 -10.06 9.82 15.42
N GLU A 115 -9.86 9.68 14.11
CA GLU A 115 -10.81 9.04 13.17
C GLU A 115 -10.47 7.58 12.86
N ALA A 116 -9.60 6.91 13.64
CA ALA A 116 -9.16 5.55 13.34
C ALA A 116 -10.25 4.48 13.48
N ASN A 117 -11.42 4.83 14.02
CA ASN A 117 -12.58 3.93 14.10
C ASN A 117 -13.55 4.06 12.91
N GLU A 118 -13.28 4.97 11.96
CA GLU A 118 -14.09 5.14 10.75
C GLU A 118 -14.16 3.83 9.95
N GLN A 119 -15.33 3.48 9.43
CA GLN A 119 -15.62 2.15 8.85
C GLN A 119 -14.66 1.75 7.71
N TYR A 120 -14.17 2.72 6.95
CA TYR A 120 -13.28 2.51 5.80
C TYR A 120 -11.79 2.59 6.15
N ARG A 121 -11.45 2.82 7.43
CA ARG A 121 -10.06 2.88 7.95
C ARG A 121 -9.78 1.83 9.01
N LYS A 122 -10.79 1.58 9.84
CA LYS A 122 -10.70 0.66 10.97
C LYS A 122 -10.36 -0.74 10.49
N ASP A 123 -9.35 -1.30 11.12
CA ASP A 123 -8.86 -2.65 10.94
C ASP A 123 -8.40 -2.96 9.50
N ILE A 124 -7.85 -1.94 8.82
CA ILE A 124 -7.42 -2.02 7.42
C ILE A 124 -5.99 -1.50 7.26
N LEU A 125 -5.11 -2.32 6.67
CA LEU A 125 -3.77 -1.90 6.23
C LEU A 125 -3.76 -1.72 4.72
N HIS A 126 -3.41 -0.52 4.24
CA HIS A 126 -3.33 -0.18 2.83
C HIS A 126 -1.91 -0.34 2.27
N PHE A 127 -1.81 -0.84 1.04
CA PHE A 127 -0.55 -1.07 0.34
C PHE A 127 -0.65 -0.69 -1.14
N VAL A 128 0.47 -0.18 -1.67
CA VAL A 128 0.71 -0.09 -3.12
C VAL A 128 1.60 -1.25 -3.55
N PHE A 129 1.36 -1.82 -4.73
CA PHE A 129 2.08 -3.02 -5.23
C PHE A 129 3.10 -2.68 -6.34
N GLN A 130 3.40 -1.39 -6.47
CA GLN A 130 4.44 -0.81 -7.31
C GLN A 130 5.33 0.12 -6.48
N SER A 131 6.45 0.56 -7.04
CA SER A 131 7.30 1.57 -6.39
C SER A 131 6.45 2.81 -6.03
N PRO A 132 6.44 3.26 -4.75
CA PRO A 132 5.55 4.32 -4.28
C PRO A 132 5.55 5.61 -5.09
N HIS A 133 6.69 6.03 -5.65
CA HIS A 133 6.79 7.26 -6.45
C HIS A 133 5.85 7.30 -7.66
N LEU A 134 5.36 6.15 -8.13
CA LEU A 134 4.41 6.05 -9.24
C LEU A 134 3.01 6.56 -8.87
N GLU A 135 2.67 6.66 -7.58
CA GLU A 135 1.46 7.35 -7.11
C GLU A 135 1.59 8.88 -7.17
N GLY A 136 2.81 9.38 -7.41
CA GLY A 136 3.11 10.80 -7.45
C GLY A 136 3.12 11.46 -6.07
N GLU A 137 3.57 12.72 -6.04
CA GLU A 137 3.70 13.50 -4.80
C GLU A 137 2.36 13.62 -4.05
N GLY A 138 1.26 13.90 -4.77
CA GLY A 138 -0.07 14.01 -4.17
C GLY A 138 -0.59 12.71 -3.53
N GLY A 139 -0.13 11.55 -4.00
CA GLY A 139 -0.57 10.25 -3.50
C GLY A 139 0.16 9.82 -2.21
N ILE A 140 1.43 10.20 -2.04
CA ILE A 140 2.23 9.66 -0.92
C ILE A 140 2.88 10.70 0.00
N ALA A 141 2.96 11.99 -0.38
CA ALA A 141 3.71 12.98 0.39
C ALA A 141 3.19 13.15 1.82
N ARG A 142 1.87 13.17 2.00
CA ARG A 142 1.25 13.39 3.32
C ARG A 142 1.61 12.29 4.33
N PHE A 143 1.77 11.05 3.88
CA PHE A 143 2.21 9.93 4.73
C PHE A 143 3.65 10.09 5.25
N PHE A 144 4.47 10.87 4.55
CA PHE A 144 5.84 11.16 4.96
C PHE A 144 5.96 12.49 5.71
N THR A 145 5.00 13.40 5.56
CA THR A 145 4.99 14.70 6.25
C THR A 145 4.45 14.57 7.67
N SER A 146 3.30 13.90 7.85
CA SER A 146 2.55 13.95 9.12
C SER A 146 2.42 12.58 9.76
N TRP A 147 2.80 12.46 11.05
CA TRP A 147 2.64 11.22 11.81
C TRP A 147 1.17 10.89 12.11
N GLY A 148 0.85 9.61 12.24
CA GLY A 148 -0.48 9.11 12.63
C GLY A 148 -1.37 8.70 11.46
N GLY A 149 -0.93 8.94 10.21
CA GLY A 149 -1.69 8.61 9.01
C GLY A 149 -2.97 9.44 8.86
N GLU A 150 -3.75 9.14 7.82
CA GLU A 150 -4.97 9.89 7.48
C GLU A 150 -5.98 9.99 8.62
N ALA A 151 -6.03 8.98 9.47
CA ALA A 151 -6.92 8.93 10.63
C ALA A 151 -6.62 10.03 11.67
N LEU A 152 -5.43 10.63 11.63
CA LEU A 152 -5.04 11.69 12.55
C LEU A 152 -4.77 13.00 11.80
N TYR A 153 -3.91 13.00 10.79
CA TYR A 153 -3.47 14.27 10.20
C TYR A 153 -4.60 15.03 9.48
N ASN A 154 -5.66 14.37 9.00
CA ASN A 154 -6.74 15.06 8.28
C ASN A 154 -7.42 16.16 9.10
N ALA A 155 -7.46 16.01 10.43
CA ALA A 155 -8.06 16.99 11.34
C ALA A 155 -7.03 17.97 11.97
N HIS A 156 -5.74 17.81 11.65
CA HIS A 156 -4.63 18.43 12.38
C HIS A 156 -3.54 19.06 11.50
N GLU A 157 -3.38 18.66 10.25
CA GLU A 157 -2.25 19.11 9.41
C GLU A 157 -2.24 20.62 9.19
N GLU A 158 -3.42 21.22 8.99
CA GLU A 158 -3.60 22.68 8.85
C GLU A 158 -3.78 23.42 10.19
N ASP A 159 -3.83 22.69 11.31
CA ASP A 159 -3.96 23.30 12.63
C ASP A 159 -2.59 23.81 13.10
N PRO A 160 -2.46 25.10 13.46
CA PRO A 160 -1.15 25.73 13.72
C PRO A 160 -0.46 25.21 14.98
N VAL A 161 -1.17 24.48 15.84
CA VAL A 161 -0.64 23.91 17.08
C VAL A 161 -0.27 22.45 16.89
N THR A 162 -1.14 21.67 16.27
CA THR A 162 -0.99 20.20 16.15
C THR A 162 -0.29 19.76 14.87
N GLY A 163 -0.41 20.50 13.77
CA GLY A 163 0.26 20.20 12.50
C GLY A 163 1.78 20.13 12.64
N PRO A 164 2.46 21.18 13.17
CA PRO A 164 3.91 21.14 13.40
C PRO A 164 4.35 20.01 14.32
N VAL A 165 3.52 19.64 15.30
CA VAL A 165 3.82 18.53 16.22
C VAL A 165 3.80 17.19 15.47
N LEU A 166 2.78 16.93 14.65
CA LEU A 166 2.69 15.71 13.85
C LEU A 166 3.86 15.60 12.85
N ALA A 167 4.28 16.73 12.27
CA ALA A 167 5.45 16.82 11.40
C ALA A 167 6.78 16.60 12.13
N GLY A 168 6.82 16.76 13.45
CA GLY A 168 8.00 16.53 14.30
C GLY A 168 8.16 15.11 14.86
N ILE A 169 7.08 14.31 14.95
CA ILE A 169 7.12 12.93 15.48
C ILE A 169 7.60 11.83 14.50
N GLY A 170 8.80 11.30 14.72
CA GLY A 170 9.32 10.15 13.96
C GLY A 170 9.99 10.52 12.63
N ARG A 171 10.09 9.55 11.72
CA ARG A 171 10.79 9.67 10.44
C ARG A 171 9.97 9.06 9.31
N PRO A 172 10.02 9.62 8.08
CA PRO A 172 9.42 8.99 6.91
C PRO A 172 9.96 7.58 6.70
N CYS A 173 9.05 6.62 6.52
CA CYS A 173 9.36 5.21 6.37
C CYS A 173 8.53 4.58 5.24
N ILE A 174 9.11 3.61 4.55
CA ILE A 174 8.41 2.68 3.66
C ILE A 174 8.61 1.28 4.20
N ILE A 175 7.51 0.64 4.60
CA ILE A 175 7.51 -0.77 5.00
C ILE A 175 7.26 -1.60 3.74
N GLN A 176 8.15 -2.55 3.46
CA GLN A 176 7.98 -3.57 2.45
C GLN A 176 7.52 -4.87 3.11
N ALA A 177 6.42 -5.45 2.63
CA ALA A 177 5.83 -6.65 3.19
C ALA A 177 5.43 -7.69 2.14
N ARG A 178 5.31 -8.95 2.58
CA ARG A 178 4.65 -10.03 1.86
C ARG A 178 3.18 -10.08 2.23
N ILE A 179 2.30 -9.98 1.24
CA ILE A 179 0.85 -10.03 1.45
C ILE A 179 0.30 -11.28 0.76
N PRO A 180 -0.31 -12.23 1.50
CA PRO A 180 -1.08 -13.31 0.89
C PRO A 180 -2.20 -12.76 0.02
N ILE A 181 -2.28 -13.20 -1.23
CA ILE A 181 -3.33 -12.74 -2.16
C ILE A 181 -4.73 -13.06 -1.62
N ALA A 182 -4.86 -14.18 -0.90
CA ALA A 182 -6.10 -14.55 -0.23
C ALA A 182 -6.61 -13.53 0.81
N ASN A 183 -5.71 -12.69 1.35
CA ASN A 183 -5.99 -11.70 2.38
C ASN A 183 -6.23 -10.28 1.82
N MET A 184 -6.09 -10.09 0.52
CA MET A 184 -6.35 -8.81 -0.15
C MET A 184 -7.86 -8.59 -0.31
N GLY A 185 -8.29 -7.34 -0.55
CA GLY A 185 -9.68 -6.96 -0.83
C GLY A 185 -10.27 -7.58 -2.12
N ARG A 186 -9.46 -8.32 -2.89
CA ARG A 186 -9.76 -9.16 -4.06
C ARG A 186 -10.25 -8.42 -5.30
N ALA A 187 -10.53 -7.12 -5.22
CA ALA A 187 -11.03 -6.38 -6.38
C ALA A 187 -9.92 -6.27 -7.45
N TYR A 188 -10.15 -6.87 -8.61
CA TYR A 188 -9.39 -6.68 -9.85
C TYR A 188 -7.90 -7.08 -9.87
N PHE A 189 -7.34 -7.66 -8.80
CA PHE A 189 -5.93 -8.07 -8.76
C PHE A 189 -5.57 -9.04 -9.90
N ASN A 190 -6.42 -10.04 -10.14
CA ASN A 190 -6.23 -11.00 -11.23
C ASN A 190 -6.33 -10.35 -12.62
N THR A 191 -7.17 -9.33 -12.79
CA THR A 191 -7.23 -8.51 -14.01
C THR A 191 -5.90 -7.79 -14.24
N LYS A 192 -5.27 -7.23 -13.18
CA LYS A 192 -3.95 -6.59 -13.29
C LYS A 192 -2.87 -7.58 -13.71
N ILE A 193 -2.85 -8.78 -13.13
CA ILE A 193 -1.95 -9.87 -13.53
C ILE A 193 -2.13 -10.21 -15.01
N ALA A 194 -3.35 -10.46 -15.47
CA ALA A 194 -3.61 -10.77 -16.88
C ALA A 194 -3.17 -9.61 -17.81
N ARG A 195 -3.46 -8.37 -17.43
CA ARG A 195 -3.08 -7.18 -18.21
C ARG A 195 -1.57 -7.03 -18.34
N ILE A 196 -0.83 -7.16 -17.25
CA ILE A 196 0.64 -7.09 -17.27
C ILE A 196 1.21 -8.14 -18.22
N TYR A 197 0.73 -9.38 -18.10
CA TYR A 197 1.13 -10.50 -18.95
C TYR A 197 0.90 -10.22 -20.44
N PHE A 198 -0.27 -9.68 -20.81
CA PHE A 198 -0.57 -9.36 -22.20
C PHE A 198 0.18 -8.12 -22.71
N LYS A 199 0.43 -7.12 -21.87
CA LYS A 199 1.26 -5.96 -22.23
C LYS A 199 2.69 -6.38 -22.57
N ASN A 200 3.26 -7.32 -21.81
CA ASN A 200 4.57 -7.92 -22.10
C ASN A 200 4.60 -8.68 -23.44
N ARG A 201 3.42 -8.99 -23.99
CA ARG A 201 3.22 -9.66 -25.29
C ARG A 201 2.64 -8.73 -26.36
N GLY A 202 2.66 -7.41 -26.14
CA GLY A 202 2.32 -6.41 -27.14
C GLY A 202 0.88 -5.88 -27.10
N LEU A 203 0.07 -6.23 -26.09
CA LEU A 203 -1.20 -5.56 -25.85
C LEU A 203 -0.95 -4.06 -25.62
N ARG A 204 -1.66 -3.22 -26.37
CA ARG A 204 -1.67 -1.77 -26.18
C ARG A 204 -2.99 -1.39 -25.53
N THR A 205 -2.92 -0.86 -24.32
CA THR A 205 -4.06 -0.38 -23.54
C THR A 205 -3.61 0.80 -22.69
N GLU A 206 -4.50 1.77 -22.48
CA GLU A 206 -4.29 2.90 -21.57
C GLU A 206 -4.63 2.54 -20.12
N GLU A 207 -5.27 1.38 -19.92
CA GLU A 207 -5.65 0.89 -18.60
C GLU A 207 -4.40 0.70 -17.70
N PRO A 208 -4.44 1.22 -16.46
CA PRO A 208 -3.29 1.17 -15.57
C PRO A 208 -3.01 -0.26 -15.12
N THR A 209 -1.72 -0.57 -14.96
CA THR A 209 -1.22 -1.81 -14.32
C THR A 209 -0.87 -1.60 -12.86
N SER A 210 -0.89 -0.35 -12.37
CA SER A 210 -0.79 -0.08 -10.94
C SER A 210 -1.95 -0.73 -10.19
N HIS A 211 -1.64 -1.19 -8.99
CA HIS A 211 -2.58 -1.79 -8.07
C HIS A 211 -2.34 -1.26 -6.67
N GLU A 212 -3.44 -0.89 -6.03
CA GLU A 212 -3.52 -0.61 -4.61
C GLU A 212 -4.56 -1.56 -4.04
N ASP A 213 -4.30 -2.04 -2.84
CA ASP A 213 -5.24 -2.89 -2.13
C ASP A 213 -4.99 -2.77 -0.64
N HIS A 214 -5.78 -3.50 0.10
CA HIS A 214 -5.69 -3.54 1.53
C HIS A 214 -5.81 -4.96 2.05
N THR A 215 -5.43 -5.14 3.31
CA THR A 215 -5.75 -6.34 4.06
C THR A 215 -6.42 -6.00 5.38
N LYS A 216 -7.29 -6.91 5.81
CA LYS A 216 -7.93 -6.91 7.14
C LYS A 216 -7.31 -7.94 8.07
N GLN A 217 -6.11 -8.41 7.74
CA GLN A 217 -5.31 -9.31 8.56
C GLN A 217 -4.03 -8.58 9.00
N PRO A 218 -3.56 -8.79 10.23
CA PRO A 218 -2.25 -8.29 10.62
C PRO A 218 -1.15 -8.92 9.76
N ILE A 219 -0.02 -8.22 9.60
CA ILE A 219 1.15 -8.76 8.91
C ILE A 219 2.09 -9.35 9.96
N PRO A 220 2.39 -10.66 9.94
CA PRO A 220 3.33 -11.24 10.88
C PRO A 220 4.76 -10.71 10.64
N PRO A 221 5.64 -10.75 11.65
CA PRO A 221 7.00 -10.23 11.52
C PRO A 221 7.79 -10.90 10.39
N ASP A 222 7.59 -12.21 10.15
CA ASP A 222 8.25 -12.96 9.06
C ASP A 222 7.84 -12.48 7.65
N ASP A 223 6.69 -11.80 7.54
CA ASP A 223 6.22 -11.20 6.30
C ASP A 223 6.63 -9.72 6.18
N VAL A 224 7.22 -9.10 7.20
CA VAL A 224 7.86 -7.77 7.07
C VAL A 224 9.27 -7.97 6.49
N ILE A 225 9.45 -7.59 5.22
CA ILE A 225 10.72 -7.81 4.49
C ILE A 225 11.76 -6.77 4.89
N ALA A 226 11.36 -5.50 4.92
CA ALA A 226 12.25 -4.38 5.21
C ALA A 226 11.46 -3.14 5.64
N ILE A 227 12.11 -2.26 6.39
CA ILE A 227 11.62 -0.92 6.68
C ILE A 227 12.71 0.04 6.24
N PHE A 228 12.45 0.77 5.15
CA PHE A 228 13.38 1.77 4.61
C PHE A 228 13.06 3.12 5.21
N GLN A 229 14.06 3.81 5.72
CA GLN A 229 13.90 5.09 6.41
C GLN A 229 14.49 6.23 5.60
N PHE A 230 13.94 7.43 5.69
CA PHE A 230 14.61 8.61 5.15
C PHE A 230 15.89 8.95 5.97
N PRO A 231 17.03 9.29 5.34
CA PRO A 231 17.27 9.48 3.90
C PRO A 231 18.02 8.31 3.24
N GLU A 232 17.75 7.06 3.62
CA GLU A 232 18.40 5.90 3.02
C GLU A 232 18.21 5.87 1.50
N LYS A 233 19.24 5.41 0.78
CA LYS A 233 19.22 5.33 -0.69
C LYS A 233 17.97 4.60 -1.20
N ARG A 234 17.61 3.48 -0.57
CA ARG A 234 16.46 2.67 -0.99
C ARG A 234 15.13 3.37 -0.74
N PHE A 235 15.02 4.15 0.34
CA PHE A 235 13.85 4.99 0.58
C PHE A 235 13.68 6.00 -0.55
N LEU A 236 14.75 6.74 -0.91
CA LEU A 236 14.73 7.75 -1.96
C LEU A 236 14.41 7.17 -3.35
N GLU A 237 14.94 5.99 -3.67
CA GLU A 237 14.60 5.27 -4.91
C GLU A 237 13.13 4.88 -4.98
N LEU A 238 12.55 4.41 -3.86
CA LEU A 238 11.17 3.98 -3.81
C LEU A 238 10.19 5.15 -3.80
N SER A 239 10.46 6.20 -3.02
CA SER A 239 9.59 7.36 -2.83
C SER A 239 9.70 8.40 -3.94
N GLY A 240 10.87 8.56 -4.56
CA GLY A 240 11.13 9.64 -5.50
C GLY A 240 11.08 11.04 -4.87
N CYS A 241 11.06 11.17 -3.55
CA CYS A 241 10.79 12.44 -2.87
C CYS A 241 11.88 13.51 -3.08
N GLN A 242 13.06 13.11 -3.52
CA GLN A 242 14.15 14.01 -3.92
C GLN A 242 13.78 14.93 -5.10
N THR A 243 12.73 14.61 -5.86
CA THR A 243 12.28 15.43 -7.00
C THR A 243 11.06 16.30 -6.70
N TRP A 244 10.58 16.29 -5.45
CA TRP A 244 9.38 17.06 -5.07
C TRP A 244 9.71 18.54 -4.94
N ARG A 245 8.76 19.39 -5.31
CA ARG A 245 9.03 20.82 -5.55
C ARG A 245 9.28 21.60 -4.27
N ASP A 246 8.75 21.17 -3.11
CA ASP A 246 8.72 22.06 -1.93
C ASP A 246 8.90 21.45 -0.51
N THR A 247 9.10 20.14 -0.27
CA THR A 247 8.79 19.61 1.08
C THR A 247 9.86 18.87 1.89
N PHE A 248 11.04 18.52 1.37
CA PHE A 248 12.00 17.69 2.16
C PHE A 248 13.24 18.41 2.69
N LEU A 249 13.48 19.67 2.29
CA LEU A 249 14.72 20.37 2.62
C LEU A 249 14.69 21.16 3.96
N ASN A 250 13.56 21.17 4.69
CA ASN A 250 13.44 21.89 5.95
C ASN A 250 13.31 21.00 7.21
N ILE A 251 13.51 19.69 7.08
CA ILE A 251 13.58 18.78 8.22
C ILE A 251 15.07 18.62 8.61
N HIS A 252 15.58 19.58 9.38
CA HIS A 252 16.90 19.54 10.02
C HIS A 252 16.76 19.47 11.53
#